data_AF-A0A4S4KL30-F1
#
_entry.id   AF-A0A4S4KL30-F1
#
_cell.length_a   1.000
_cell.length_b   1.000
_cell.length_c   1.000
_cell.angle_alpha   90.00
_cell.angle_beta   90.00
_cell.angle_gamma   90.00
#
_symmetry.space_group_name_H-M   'P 1'
#
loop_
_entity.id
_entity.type
_entity.pdbx_description
1 polymer ?
#
loop_
_entity_poly.entity_id
_entity_poly.type
_entity_poly.pdbx_seq_one_letter_code
_entity_poly.pdbx_strand_id
1 'polypeptide(L)'
;MVELAKSAKCLPVSEPPELENWVHPSGRLILIGDTAHPFPYGATQGVAVCIADAAALGEFFRHLHNDSQIKSFLLAFEEIRKERIQNVLKSEVMNLTGMTLPDGEFQQMRDTSFRQNYDLGLDAFDGEDKAARARWEMDKDVFAYDAEEHAAEWWNDWGLLKERAYASESAQPVLDALGPVHIQVSSQSQDVILRAC
;
A
#
# COMPACT_ATOMS: atom_id res chain seq x y z
N MET A 1 1.39 27.09 -24.71
CA MET A 1 1.97 25.73 -24.88
C MET A 1 1.41 25.03 -26.11
N VAL A 2 0.09 25.02 -26.33
CA VAL A 2 -0.53 24.40 -27.52
C VAL A 2 -0.11 25.07 -28.84
N GLU A 3 0.01 26.41 -28.87
CA GLU A 3 0.46 27.16 -30.05
C GLU A 3 1.91 26.86 -30.49
N LEU A 4 2.71 26.27 -29.60
CA LEU A 4 4.10 25.87 -29.88
C LEU A 4 4.20 24.41 -30.37
N ALA A 5 3.11 23.65 -30.31
CA ALA A 5 3.11 22.24 -30.69
C ALA A 5 2.92 22.07 -32.21
N LYS A 6 3.74 21.23 -32.85
CA LYS A 6 3.59 20.89 -34.27
C LYS A 6 2.35 20.01 -34.55
N SER A 7 1.88 19.28 -33.54
CA SER A 7 0.72 18.41 -33.61
C SER A 7 0.20 18.12 -32.20
N ALA A 8 -1.09 17.90 -32.05
CA ALA A 8 -1.71 17.39 -30.83
C ALA A 8 -2.46 16.09 -31.15
N LYS A 9 -2.46 15.15 -30.20
CA LYS A 9 -3.29 13.97 -30.23
C LYS A 9 -4.16 13.95 -28.99
N CYS A 10 -5.46 13.79 -29.19
CA CYS A 10 -6.38 13.49 -28.11
C CYS A 10 -6.37 11.97 -27.92
N LEU A 11 -5.97 11.51 -26.74
CA LEU A 11 -6.00 10.10 -26.38
C LEU A 11 -7.28 9.81 -25.62
N PRO A 12 -8.02 8.73 -25.94
CA PRO A 12 -9.17 8.35 -25.15
C PRO A 12 -8.71 7.97 -23.74
N VAL A 13 -9.44 8.47 -22.75
CA VAL A 13 -9.32 8.01 -21.36
C VAL A 13 -10.23 6.78 -21.24
N SER A 14 -9.62 5.61 -21.09
CA SER A 14 -10.33 4.36 -20.86
C SER A 14 -10.04 3.85 -19.46
N GLU A 15 -11.02 3.21 -18.83
CA GLU A 15 -10.79 2.47 -17.59
C GLU A 15 -9.81 1.32 -17.87
N PRO A 16 -8.77 1.15 -17.04
CA PRO A 16 -7.82 0.07 -17.20
C PRO A 16 -8.46 -1.28 -16.89
N PRO A 17 -8.07 -2.36 -17.58
CA PRO A 17 -8.52 -3.71 -17.23
C PRO A 17 -7.98 -4.09 -15.84
N GLU A 18 -8.84 -4.70 -15.03
CA GLU A 18 -8.44 -5.23 -13.72
C GLU A 18 -8.04 -6.71 -13.84
N LEU A 19 -6.85 -7.03 -13.34
CA LEU A 19 -6.37 -8.41 -13.26
C LEU A 19 -6.81 -9.07 -11.96
N GLU A 20 -7.47 -10.22 -12.08
CA GLU A 20 -7.91 -11.00 -10.92
C GLU A 20 -6.74 -11.50 -10.07
N ASN A 21 -5.60 -11.86 -10.68
CA ASN A 21 -4.40 -12.33 -10.00
C ASN A 21 -3.17 -11.68 -10.63
N TRP A 22 -2.27 -11.18 -9.80
CA TRP A 22 -0.95 -10.65 -10.18
C TRP A 22 0.13 -11.70 -9.98
N VAL A 23 -0.05 -12.59 -9.00
CA VAL A 23 0.86 -13.70 -8.69
C VAL A 23 0.53 -14.91 -9.56
N HIS A 24 1.52 -15.41 -10.28
CA HIS A 24 1.38 -16.66 -11.03
C HIS A 24 1.15 -17.84 -10.07
N PRO A 25 0.35 -18.88 -10.43
CA PRO A 25 0.04 -20.00 -9.55
C PRO A 25 1.26 -20.74 -8.95
N SER A 26 2.40 -20.71 -9.63
CA SER A 26 3.68 -21.26 -9.13
C SER A 26 4.21 -20.52 -7.88
N GLY A 27 3.77 -19.28 -7.61
CA GLY A 27 4.25 -18.47 -6.50
C GLY A 27 5.70 -17.98 -6.67
N ARG A 28 6.15 -17.82 -7.93
CA ARG A 28 7.52 -17.43 -8.29
C ARG A 28 7.59 -16.27 -9.28
N LEU A 29 6.45 -15.74 -9.69
CA LEU A 29 6.35 -14.63 -10.64
C LEU A 29 5.21 -13.73 -10.18
N ILE A 30 5.44 -12.41 -10.25
CA ILE A 30 4.44 -11.39 -9.96
C ILE A 30 4.48 -10.31 -11.03
N LEU A 31 3.32 -9.75 -11.35
CA LEU A 31 3.17 -8.55 -12.18
C LEU A 31 3.20 -7.31 -11.29
N ILE A 32 3.83 -6.23 -11.76
CA ILE A 32 3.87 -4.91 -11.09
C ILE A 32 3.78 -3.79 -12.12
N GLY A 33 3.52 -2.56 -11.66
CA GLY A 33 3.44 -1.38 -12.53
C GLY A 33 2.34 -1.51 -13.58
N ASP A 34 2.57 -0.95 -14.77
CA ASP A 34 1.59 -0.97 -15.86
C ASP A 34 1.16 -2.38 -16.30
N THR A 35 1.94 -3.42 -16.01
CA THR A 35 1.55 -4.80 -16.31
C THR A 35 0.51 -5.36 -15.35
N ALA A 36 0.43 -4.83 -14.12
CA ALA A 36 -0.53 -5.25 -13.10
C ALA A 36 -1.70 -4.26 -12.96
N HIS A 37 -1.41 -2.97 -13.08
CA HIS A 37 -2.34 -1.87 -12.80
C HIS A 37 -2.00 -0.65 -13.67
N PRO A 38 -2.34 -0.69 -14.97
CA PRO A 38 -2.08 0.43 -15.86
C PRO A 38 -2.91 1.65 -15.45
N PHE A 39 -2.29 2.84 -15.50
CA PHE A 39 -2.99 4.10 -15.25
C PHE A 39 -3.47 4.75 -16.56
N PRO A 40 -4.62 5.43 -16.57
CA PRO A 40 -5.05 6.18 -17.75
C PRO A 40 -4.05 7.25 -18.17
N TYR A 41 -3.97 7.53 -19.46
CA TYR A 41 -3.16 8.66 -19.96
C TYR A 41 -3.62 9.97 -19.31
N GLY A 42 -2.67 10.73 -18.76
CA GLY A 42 -2.95 11.96 -18.03
C GLY A 42 -3.05 11.77 -16.51
N ALA A 43 -3.06 10.53 -16.01
CA ALA A 43 -2.77 10.27 -14.61
C ALA A 43 -1.34 10.74 -14.27
N THR A 44 -1.19 11.26 -13.07
CA THR A 44 0.04 11.84 -12.52
C THR A 44 0.80 10.87 -11.62
N GLN A 45 0.13 9.85 -11.06
CA GLN A 45 0.70 8.98 -10.03
C GLN A 45 1.26 7.64 -10.52
N GLY A 46 1.10 7.29 -11.80
CA GLY A 46 1.48 5.96 -12.32
C GLY A 46 2.93 5.58 -12.02
N VAL A 47 3.88 6.50 -12.19
CA VAL A 47 5.30 6.26 -11.89
C VAL A 47 5.56 6.12 -10.39
N ALA A 48 4.94 6.98 -9.57
CA ALA A 48 5.10 6.94 -8.12
C ALA A 48 4.58 5.60 -7.54
N VAL A 49 3.46 5.10 -8.05
CA VAL A 49 2.91 3.80 -7.67
C VAL A 49 3.86 2.66 -8.04
N CYS A 50 4.48 2.69 -9.23
CA CYS A 50 5.49 1.69 -9.61
C CYS A 50 6.71 1.69 -8.68
N ILE A 51 7.14 2.86 -8.22
CA ILE A 51 8.24 2.98 -7.26
C ILE A 51 7.83 2.40 -5.91
N ALA A 52 6.60 2.70 -5.45
CA ALA A 52 6.04 2.15 -4.23
C ALA A 52 5.92 0.62 -4.28
N ASP A 53 5.63 0.04 -5.44
CA ASP A 53 5.64 -1.42 -5.62
C ASP A 53 7.03 -2.02 -5.40
N ALA A 54 8.07 -1.40 -5.97
CA ALA A 54 9.44 -1.83 -5.77
C ALA A 54 9.87 -1.71 -4.29
N ALA A 55 9.47 -0.63 -3.62
CA ALA A 55 9.75 -0.40 -2.21
C ALA A 55 9.08 -1.45 -1.32
N ALA A 56 7.77 -1.71 -1.49
CA ALA A 56 7.05 -2.74 -0.73
C ALA A 56 7.61 -4.16 -0.98
N LEU A 57 7.98 -4.49 -2.22
CA LEU A 57 8.66 -5.77 -2.50
C LEU A 57 10.02 -5.85 -1.82
N GLY A 58 10.83 -4.78 -1.90
CA GLY A 58 12.11 -4.70 -1.18
C GLY A 58 11.94 -4.95 0.31
N GLU A 59 10.89 -4.36 0.89
CA GLU A 59 10.55 -4.51 2.28
C GLU A 59 10.15 -5.93 2.67
N PHE A 60 9.30 -6.60 1.88
CA PHE A 60 8.99 -8.01 2.15
C PHE A 60 10.23 -8.90 2.03
N PHE A 61 11.02 -8.71 0.98
CA PHE A 61 12.15 -9.58 0.69
C PHE A 61 13.36 -9.35 1.61
N ARG A 62 13.42 -8.24 2.37
CA ARG A 62 14.41 -8.09 3.45
C ARG A 62 14.26 -9.16 4.55
N HIS A 63 13.05 -9.69 4.71
CA HIS A 63 12.71 -10.73 5.69
C HIS A 63 12.81 -12.15 5.10
N LEU A 64 13.37 -12.29 3.91
CA LEU A 64 13.52 -13.58 3.26
C LEU A 64 14.65 -14.37 3.92
N HIS A 65 14.29 -15.41 4.65
CA HIS A 65 15.20 -16.38 5.24
C HIS A 65 15.27 -17.68 4.43
N ASN A 66 14.20 -18.03 3.70
CA ASN A 66 14.15 -19.22 2.84
C ASN A 66 13.13 -19.11 1.69
N ASP A 67 13.36 -19.88 0.63
CA ASP A 67 12.55 -19.89 -0.60
C ASP A 67 11.07 -20.27 -0.42
N SER A 68 10.70 -20.88 0.71
CA SER A 68 9.30 -21.22 0.99
C SER A 68 8.46 -19.98 1.33
N GLN A 69 9.10 -18.90 1.81
CA GLN A 69 8.42 -17.63 2.15
C GLN A 69 8.04 -16.81 0.91
N ILE A 70 8.77 -16.97 -0.21
CA ILE A 70 8.57 -16.17 -1.44
C ILE A 70 7.10 -16.13 -1.87
N LYS A 71 6.43 -17.29 -1.94
CA LYS A 71 5.01 -17.32 -2.36
C LYS A 71 4.12 -16.54 -1.40
N SER A 72 4.39 -16.62 -0.10
CA SER A 72 3.64 -15.87 0.91
C SER A 72 3.83 -14.38 0.76
N PHE A 73 5.06 -13.92 0.49
CA PHE A 73 5.37 -12.50 0.30
C PHE A 73 4.75 -11.94 -0.97
N LEU A 74 4.78 -12.70 -2.08
CA LEU A 74 4.12 -12.26 -3.31
C LEU A 74 2.61 -12.12 -3.15
N LEU A 75 1.96 -13.04 -2.42
CA LEU A 75 0.53 -12.96 -2.13
C LEU A 75 0.19 -11.80 -1.18
N ALA A 76 1.01 -11.60 -0.15
CA ALA A 76 0.87 -10.46 0.78
C ALA A 76 1.00 -9.12 0.06
N PHE A 77 2.01 -9.01 -0.82
CA PHE A 77 2.18 -7.85 -1.67
C PHE A 77 0.95 -7.62 -2.55
N GLU A 78 0.46 -8.65 -3.24
CA GLU A 78 -0.73 -8.51 -4.09
C GLU A 78 -1.94 -8.00 -3.29
N GLU A 79 -2.17 -8.54 -2.10
CA GLU A 79 -3.25 -8.14 -1.21
C GLU A 79 -3.18 -6.65 -0.83
N ILE A 80 -2.08 -6.20 -0.22
CA ILE A 80 -1.97 -4.82 0.28
C ILE A 80 -1.91 -3.80 -0.85
N ARG A 81 -1.36 -4.19 -2.01
CA ARG A 81 -1.15 -3.27 -3.14
C ARG A 81 -2.38 -3.14 -4.02
N LYS A 82 -3.14 -4.22 -4.25
CA LYS A 82 -4.38 -4.15 -5.05
C LYS A 82 -5.37 -3.15 -4.47
N GLU A 83 -5.70 -3.29 -3.18
CA GLU A 83 -6.66 -2.39 -2.53
C GLU A 83 -6.18 -0.93 -2.61
N ARG A 84 -4.91 -0.71 -2.27
CA ARG A 84 -4.32 0.62 -2.30
C ARG A 84 -4.38 1.24 -3.69
N ILE A 85 -3.99 0.50 -4.72
CA ILE A 85 -3.91 1.01 -6.08
C ILE A 85 -5.30 1.25 -6.67
N GLN A 86 -6.30 0.43 -6.33
CA GLN A 86 -7.70 0.71 -6.68
C GLN A 86 -8.17 2.07 -6.12
N ASN A 87 -7.76 2.44 -4.90
CA ASN A 87 -8.11 3.74 -4.33
C ASN A 87 -7.39 4.90 -5.01
N VAL A 88 -6.10 4.73 -5.35
CA VAL A 88 -5.34 5.73 -6.12
C VAL A 88 -5.95 5.91 -7.52
N LEU A 89 -6.29 4.83 -8.21
CA LEU A 89 -6.93 4.86 -9.53
C LEU A 89 -8.26 5.63 -9.50
N LYS A 90 -9.09 5.42 -8.46
CA LYS A 90 -10.34 6.19 -8.28
C LYS A 90 -10.07 7.69 -8.12
N SER A 91 -9.08 8.09 -7.32
CA SER A 91 -8.72 9.51 -7.16
C SER A 91 -8.25 10.11 -8.48
N GLU A 92 -7.36 9.40 -9.19
CA GLU A 92 -6.79 9.86 -10.46
C GLU A 92 -7.85 10.00 -11.56
N VAL A 93 -8.77 9.04 -11.69
CA VAL A 93 -9.89 9.13 -12.63
C VAL A 93 -10.81 10.30 -12.29
N MET A 94 -11.09 10.52 -11.00
CA MET A 94 -11.92 11.65 -10.55
C MET A 94 -11.24 13.00 -10.85
N ASN A 95 -9.92 13.09 -10.65
CA ASN A 95 -9.12 14.29 -10.94
C ASN A 95 -9.04 14.55 -12.44
N LEU A 96 -8.70 13.53 -13.22
CA LEU A 96 -8.64 13.61 -14.67
C LEU A 96 -9.98 14.07 -15.25
N THR A 97 -11.08 13.42 -14.87
CA THR A 97 -12.43 13.78 -15.31
C THR A 97 -12.78 15.23 -14.92
N GLY A 98 -12.41 15.64 -13.70
CA GLY A 98 -12.62 17.00 -13.21
C GLY A 98 -11.84 18.04 -14.01
N MET A 99 -10.61 17.75 -14.44
CA MET A 99 -9.77 18.66 -15.22
C MET A 99 -10.14 18.67 -16.71
N THR A 100 -10.61 17.55 -17.25
CA THR A 100 -10.87 17.37 -18.69
C THR A 100 -12.35 17.37 -19.06
N LEU A 101 -13.20 18.06 -18.29
CA LEU A 101 -14.61 18.25 -18.66
C LEU A 101 -14.73 18.79 -20.10
N PRO A 102 -15.67 18.26 -20.90
CA PRO A 102 -15.93 18.80 -22.23
C PRO A 102 -16.46 20.24 -22.12
N ASP A 103 -16.24 21.02 -23.19
CA ASP A 103 -16.75 22.39 -23.28
C ASP A 103 -18.27 22.41 -23.03
N GLY A 104 -18.70 23.21 -22.04
CA GLY A 104 -20.10 23.26 -21.64
C GLY A 104 -20.31 23.93 -20.28
N GLU A 105 -21.55 23.90 -19.80
CA GLU A 105 -21.97 24.55 -18.56
C GLU A 105 -21.14 24.09 -17.35
N PHE A 106 -20.97 22.77 -17.19
CA PHE A 106 -20.19 22.21 -16.06
C PHE A 106 -18.72 22.65 -16.06
N GLN A 107 -18.10 22.73 -17.24
CA GLN A 107 -16.73 23.22 -17.38
C GLN A 107 -16.64 24.72 -17.02
N GLN A 108 -17.58 25.53 -17.49
CA GLN A 108 -17.63 26.97 -17.16
C GLN A 108 -17.86 27.21 -15.66
N MET A 109 -18.72 26.42 -15.03
CA MET A 109 -18.96 26.48 -13.59
C MET A 109 -17.69 26.17 -12.78
N ARG A 110 -17.00 25.08 -13.12
CA ARG A 110 -15.71 24.72 -12.50
C ARG A 110 -14.69 25.84 -12.66
N ASP A 111 -14.51 26.36 -13.88
CA ASP A 111 -13.51 27.39 -14.17
C ASP A 111 -13.80 28.71 -13.47
N THR A 112 -15.08 29.05 -13.32
CA THR A 112 -15.51 30.22 -12.55
C THR A 112 -15.18 30.05 -11.07
N SER A 113 -15.49 28.87 -10.50
CA SER A 113 -15.15 28.55 -9.10
C SER A 113 -13.63 28.64 -8.85
N PHE A 114 -12.83 28.02 -9.72
CA PHE A 114 -11.37 28.06 -9.59
C PHE A 114 -10.81 29.48 -9.67
N ARG A 115 -11.34 30.31 -10.56
CA ARG A 115 -10.91 31.71 -10.71
C ARG A 115 -11.28 32.56 -9.49
N GLN A 116 -12.48 32.37 -8.95
CA GLN A 116 -12.93 33.06 -7.74
C GLN A 116 -12.06 32.71 -6.53
N ASN A 117 -11.75 31.42 -6.33
CA ASN A 117 -10.87 31.00 -5.25
C ASN A 117 -9.47 31.60 -5.40
N TYR A 118 -8.91 31.58 -6.62
CA TYR A 118 -7.62 32.19 -6.91
C TYR A 118 -7.61 33.70 -6.61
N ASP A 119 -8.63 34.45 -7.05
CA ASP A 119 -8.72 35.91 -6.82
C ASP A 119 -8.84 36.26 -5.33
N LEU A 120 -9.45 35.38 -4.54
CA LEU A 120 -9.55 35.50 -3.08
C LEU A 120 -8.29 35.02 -2.33
N GLY A 121 -7.31 34.44 -3.04
CA GLY A 121 -6.13 33.81 -2.44
C GLY A 121 -6.46 32.55 -1.64
N LEU A 122 -7.61 31.93 -1.90
CA LEU A 122 -8.02 30.67 -1.27
C LEU A 122 -7.46 29.50 -2.06
N ASP A 123 -6.75 28.62 -1.38
CA ASP A 123 -6.30 27.36 -1.94
C ASP A 123 -7.28 26.21 -1.61
N ALA A 124 -6.85 24.97 -1.88
CA ALA A 124 -7.66 23.78 -1.60
C ALA A 124 -7.90 23.53 -0.09
N PHE A 125 -7.12 24.15 0.79
CA PHE A 125 -7.23 24.01 2.24
C PHE A 125 -8.14 25.09 2.84
N ASP A 126 -8.08 26.31 2.30
CA ASP A 126 -8.75 27.48 2.86
C ASP A 126 -10.12 27.76 2.23
N GLY A 127 -10.45 27.12 1.09
CA GLY A 127 -11.73 27.29 0.40
C GLY A 127 -12.94 26.62 1.11
N GLU A 128 -14.14 27.20 0.93
CA GLU A 128 -15.39 26.62 1.43
C GLU A 128 -15.98 25.51 0.53
N ASP A 129 -15.35 25.25 -0.62
CA ASP A 129 -15.78 24.20 -1.56
C ASP A 129 -15.55 22.80 -0.96
N LYS A 130 -16.63 22.22 -0.44
CA LYS A 130 -16.64 20.88 0.16
C LYS A 130 -16.18 19.79 -0.82
N ALA A 131 -16.44 19.94 -2.12
CA ALA A 131 -16.03 18.96 -3.11
C ALA A 131 -14.53 19.06 -3.40
N ALA A 132 -14.00 20.29 -3.49
CA ALA A 132 -12.55 20.51 -3.59
C ALA A 132 -11.81 19.97 -2.37
N ARG A 133 -12.34 20.21 -1.17
CA ARG A 133 -11.72 19.71 0.07
C ARG A 133 -11.78 18.19 0.20
N ALA A 134 -12.89 17.56 -0.19
CA ALA A 134 -13.00 16.10 -0.19
C ALA A 134 -12.00 15.45 -1.17
N ARG A 135 -11.84 16.04 -2.36
CA ARG A 135 -10.84 15.62 -3.35
C ARG A 135 -9.41 15.75 -2.80
N TRP A 136 -9.13 16.88 -2.16
CA TRP A 136 -7.84 17.10 -1.53
C TRP A 136 -7.53 16.10 -0.41
N GLU A 137 -8.50 15.72 0.41
CA GLU A 137 -8.31 14.68 1.43
C GLU A 137 -7.99 13.31 0.81
N MET A 138 -8.59 12.97 -0.33
CA MET A 138 -8.20 11.76 -1.09
C MET A 138 -6.77 11.86 -1.61
N ASP A 139 -6.38 13.01 -2.19
CA ASP A 139 -5.04 13.20 -2.73
C ASP A 139 -3.96 13.19 -1.63
N LYS A 140 -4.28 13.71 -0.43
CA LYS A 140 -3.40 13.59 0.74
C LYS A 140 -3.12 12.14 1.10
N ASP A 141 -4.14 11.29 1.12
CA ASP A 141 -3.96 9.84 1.34
C ASP A 141 -3.09 9.22 0.24
N VAL A 142 -3.18 9.72 -1.00
CA VAL A 142 -2.26 9.32 -2.07
C VAL A 142 -0.82 9.68 -1.74
N PHE A 143 -0.56 10.93 -1.36
CA PHE A 143 0.80 11.45 -1.13
C PHE A 143 1.45 11.01 0.18
N ALA A 144 0.66 10.79 1.23
CA ALA A 144 1.16 10.44 2.57
C ALA A 144 1.48 8.95 2.72
N TYR A 145 1.22 8.14 1.69
CA TYR A 145 1.37 6.70 1.78
C TYR A 145 2.82 6.25 1.73
N ASP A 146 3.21 5.48 2.75
CA ASP A 146 4.48 4.79 2.84
C ASP A 146 4.29 3.30 2.52
N ALA A 147 4.93 2.86 1.43
CA ALA A 147 4.83 1.49 0.96
C ALA A 147 5.66 0.50 1.78
N GLU A 148 6.79 0.97 2.33
CA GLU A 148 7.67 0.16 3.18
C GLU A 148 6.99 -0.01 4.55
N GLU A 149 6.44 1.06 5.12
CA GLU A 149 5.71 0.97 6.39
C GLU A 149 4.52 0.01 6.30
N HIS A 150 3.67 0.11 5.28
CA HIS A 150 2.53 -0.79 5.12
C HIS A 150 2.94 -2.27 4.94
N ALA A 151 4.06 -2.53 4.24
CA ALA A 151 4.59 -3.88 4.11
C ALA A 151 5.22 -4.38 5.43
N ALA A 152 5.87 -3.50 6.21
CA ALA A 152 6.41 -3.80 7.52
C ALA A 152 5.30 -4.12 8.54
N GLU A 153 4.19 -3.38 8.52
CA GLU A 153 3.00 -3.65 9.32
C GLU A 153 2.46 -5.05 9.05
N TRP A 154 2.25 -5.39 7.77
CA TRP A 154 1.82 -6.73 7.39
C TRP A 154 2.78 -7.80 7.90
N TRP A 155 4.09 -7.57 7.77
CA TRP A 155 5.10 -8.50 8.29
C TRP A 155 5.01 -8.67 9.82
N ASN A 156 4.82 -7.58 10.56
CA ASN A 156 4.72 -7.63 12.01
C ASN A 156 3.46 -8.35 12.48
N ASP A 157 2.33 -8.11 11.81
CA ASP A 157 1.03 -8.66 12.18
C ASP A 157 0.88 -10.12 11.76
N TRP A 158 1.35 -10.48 10.56
CA TRP A 158 1.08 -11.79 9.96
C TRP A 158 2.35 -12.59 9.65
N GLY A 159 3.38 -11.92 9.15
CA GLY A 159 4.64 -12.55 8.76
C GLY A 159 5.39 -13.21 9.92
N LEU A 160 5.62 -12.48 11.00
CA LEU A 160 6.29 -12.96 12.21
C LEU A 160 5.50 -14.08 12.90
N LEU A 161 4.17 -13.98 12.94
CA LEU A 161 3.33 -15.04 13.50
C LEU A 161 3.50 -16.34 12.74
N LYS A 162 3.47 -16.27 11.41
CA LYS A 162 3.65 -17.43 10.53
C LYS A 162 5.05 -18.02 10.65
N GLU A 163 6.08 -17.19 10.73
CA GLU A 163 7.45 -17.65 10.93
C GLU A 163 7.65 -18.37 12.26
N ARG A 164 7.14 -17.80 13.36
CA ARG A 164 7.20 -18.44 14.68
C ARG A 164 6.44 -19.76 14.71
N ALA A 165 5.29 -19.83 14.05
CA ALA A 165 4.53 -21.07 13.92
C ALA A 165 5.35 -22.15 13.20
N TYR A 166 5.96 -21.84 12.04
CA TYR A 166 6.83 -22.79 11.34
C TYR A 166 8.06 -23.19 12.14
N ALA A 167 8.68 -22.27 12.89
CA ALA A 167 9.80 -22.59 13.77
C ALA A 167 9.39 -23.56 14.89
N SER A 168 8.20 -23.38 15.46
CA SER A 168 7.66 -24.30 16.47
C SER A 168 7.33 -25.68 15.90
N GLU A 169 6.70 -25.75 14.73
CA GLU A 169 6.38 -27.01 14.05
C GLU A 169 7.64 -27.78 13.62
N SER A 170 8.67 -27.08 13.14
CA SER A 170 9.94 -27.71 12.75
C SER A 170 10.79 -28.15 13.95
N ALA A 171 10.65 -27.50 15.11
CA ALA A 171 11.27 -27.92 16.35
C ALA A 171 10.52 -29.06 17.06
N GLN A 172 9.23 -29.23 16.80
CA GLN A 172 8.39 -30.24 17.47
C GLN A 172 8.94 -31.67 17.36
N PRO A 173 9.41 -32.17 16.20
CA PRO A 173 10.01 -33.49 16.09
C PRO A 173 11.29 -33.64 16.92
N VAL A 174 12.06 -32.56 17.10
CA VAL A 174 13.28 -32.54 17.92
C VAL A 174 12.91 -32.57 19.40
N LEU A 175 11.91 -31.79 19.81
CA LEU A 175 11.40 -31.78 21.19
C LEU A 175 10.77 -33.13 21.56
N ASP A 176 9.99 -33.73 20.65
CA ASP A 176 9.41 -35.06 20.83
C ASP A 176 10.50 -36.14 20.95
N ALA A 177 11.61 -35.99 20.20
CA ALA A 177 12.76 -36.89 20.28
C ALA A 177 13.57 -36.74 21.58
N LEU A 178 13.53 -35.58 22.24
CA LEU A 178 14.22 -35.34 23.51
C LEU A 178 13.47 -35.92 24.72
N GLY A 179 12.23 -36.37 24.54
CA GLY A 179 11.40 -36.94 25.60
C GLY A 179 10.97 -35.91 26.67
N PRO A 180 10.15 -36.32 27.65
CA PRO A 180 9.66 -35.41 28.68
C PRO A 180 10.80 -34.90 29.57
N VAL A 181 11.07 -33.59 29.49
CA VAL A 181 12.00 -32.90 30.39
C VAL A 181 11.33 -32.72 31.75
N HIS A 182 11.72 -33.51 32.74
CA HIS A 182 11.30 -33.31 34.13
C HIS A 182 12.04 -32.12 34.73
N ILE A 183 11.38 -30.96 34.78
CA ILE A 183 11.87 -29.79 35.51
C ILE A 183 11.59 -30.03 37.01
N GLN A 184 12.62 -30.40 37.77
CA GLN A 184 12.54 -30.43 39.23
C GLN A 184 12.68 -29.00 39.78
N VAL A 185 11.56 -28.43 40.23
CA VAL A 185 11.59 -27.20 41.03
C VAL A 185 11.91 -27.59 42.47
N SER A 186 13.15 -27.38 42.92
CA SER A 186 13.48 -27.51 44.34
C SER A 186 13.04 -26.25 45.08
N SER A 187 11.96 -26.31 45.85
CA SER A 187 11.64 -25.27 46.82
C SER A 187 12.59 -25.39 48.00
N GLN A 188 13.67 -24.61 48.02
CA GLN A 188 14.38 -24.36 49.27
C GLN A 188 13.56 -23.39 50.12
N SER A 189 12.87 -23.90 51.13
CA SER A 189 12.29 -23.08 52.20
C SER A 189 13.43 -22.38 52.94
N GLN A 190 13.53 -21.06 52.81
CA GLN A 190 14.39 -20.25 53.67
C GLN A 190 13.70 -20.05 55.02
N ASP A 191 14.13 -20.79 56.04
CA ASP A 191 13.83 -20.47 57.44
C ASP A 191 14.54 -19.17 57.82
N VAL A 192 13.77 -18.08 57.92
CA VAL A 192 14.24 -16.80 58.47
C VAL A 192 14.31 -16.94 59.99
N ILE A 193 15.51 -17.19 60.50
CA ILE A 193 15.80 -17.11 61.94
C ILE A 193 15.92 -15.63 62.33
N LEU A 194 14.88 -15.08 62.96
CA LEU A 194 14.96 -13.83 63.72
C LEU A 194 15.76 -14.08 65.01
N ARG A 195 17.00 -13.59 65.06
CA ARG A 195 17.72 -13.36 66.33
C ARG A 195 17.60 -11.90 66.71
N ALA A 196 16.96 -11.65 67.85
CA ALA A 196 17.00 -10.38 68.55
C ALA A 196 18.39 -10.15 69.16
N CYS A 197 18.94 -8.96 68.91
CA CYS A 197 19.85 -8.21 69.79
C CYS A 197 19.55 -6.73 69.56
#